data_AF-A0AAU9M6L5-F1
#
_entry.id   AF-A0AAU9M6L5-F1
#
_cell.length_a   1.000
_cell.length_b   1.000
_cell.length_c   1.000
_cell.angle_alpha   90.00
_cell.angle_beta   90.00
_cell.angle_gamma   90.00
#
_symmetry.space_group_name_H-M   'P 1'
#
loop_
_entity.id
_entity.type
_entity.pdbx_description
1 polymer ?
#
loop_
_entity_poly.entity_id
_entity_poly.type
_entity_poly.pdbx_seq_one_letter_code
_entity_poly.pdbx_strand_id
1 'polypeptide(L)'
;MPSNPSFLSSQWAVDFLRKKPRRDLQLPEVGLSLISLDRVKKQCFHNLDLPAMEVASEIVKGVVQVLMVPVKKQLDYLISYKKYVEDMHTKMKDLDAARVGVESQKKQSRERCLEVPAQVAPWLIEVEHMNEKVADFPSEIIGCLDLKSRHKLGRKALKISKEMESVLGRCPEIRGTDLQMQIPLGRIDSTTASTSTPSSDRNDFRSRELTFKEALKALGPNHSSHMVALCGMGGVGKTTMMKKLKEVVVEKKMFNHYVEAVIGEKTDPIAIQQAVAEYLGITLTETTKPARTDKLRTWFAYNSHGGKKKLSRRNNSTQM
;
A
#
# COMPACT_ATOMS: atom_id res chain seq x y z
N MET A 1 50.51 -23.27 -33.26
CA MET A 1 49.14 -22.94 -32.78
C MET A 1 49.24 -21.71 -31.90
N PRO A 2 48.63 -20.57 -32.26
CA PRO A 2 48.74 -19.37 -31.44
C PRO A 2 47.75 -19.46 -30.27
N SER A 3 48.27 -19.23 -29.08
CA SER A 3 47.53 -19.13 -27.83
C SER A 3 46.60 -17.92 -27.84
N ASN A 4 45.32 -18.17 -27.51
CA ASN A 4 44.24 -17.21 -27.34
C ASN A 4 44.64 -15.98 -26.50
N PRO A 5 44.45 -14.73 -26.99
CA PRO A 5 44.77 -13.51 -26.24
C PRO A 5 43.69 -13.08 -25.21
N SER A 6 42.63 -13.87 -25.02
CA SER A 6 41.52 -13.53 -24.12
C SER A 6 41.82 -13.66 -22.62
N PHE A 7 42.94 -14.27 -22.23
CA PHE A 7 43.33 -14.44 -20.82
C PHE A 7 44.08 -13.23 -20.23
N LEU A 8 44.73 -12.40 -21.04
CA LEU A 8 45.54 -11.27 -20.55
C LEU A 8 44.72 -10.01 -20.23
N SER A 9 43.56 -9.83 -20.89
CA SER A 9 42.71 -8.64 -20.73
C SER A 9 42.02 -8.57 -19.36
N SER A 10 41.73 -9.71 -18.75
CA SER A 10 41.09 -9.80 -17.43
C SER A 10 42.10 -9.78 -16.27
N GLN A 11 43.32 -10.26 -16.50
CA GLN A 11 44.35 -10.35 -15.46
C GLN A 11 44.87 -8.96 -15.02
N TRP A 12 45.05 -8.01 -15.95
CA TRP A 12 45.44 -6.64 -15.58
C TRP A 12 44.42 -6.01 -14.65
N ALA A 13 43.12 -6.13 -14.96
CA ALA A 13 42.07 -5.44 -14.21
C ALA A 13 41.98 -5.95 -12.76
N VAL A 14 42.23 -7.25 -12.58
CA VAL A 14 42.32 -7.89 -11.26
C VAL A 14 43.58 -7.43 -10.51
N ASP A 15 44.73 -7.31 -11.18
CA ASP A 15 45.98 -6.86 -10.55
C ASP A 15 46.01 -5.35 -10.24
N PHE A 16 45.25 -4.54 -11.01
CA PHE A 16 45.02 -3.12 -10.72
C PHE A 16 44.23 -2.93 -9.41
N LEU A 17 43.23 -3.78 -9.15
CA LEU A 17 42.41 -3.75 -7.95
C LEU A 17 43.09 -4.38 -6.71
N ARG A 18 44.12 -5.22 -6.90
CA ARG A 18 44.87 -5.88 -5.82
C ARG A 18 45.86 -4.95 -5.11
N LYS A 19 46.24 -3.81 -5.71
CA LYS A 19 47.10 -2.80 -5.07
C LYS A 19 46.27 -1.89 -4.15
N LYS A 20 46.45 -2.05 -2.83
CA LYS A 20 45.80 -1.25 -1.78
C LYS A 20 45.84 0.26 -2.10
N PRO A 21 44.71 0.99 -2.05
CA PRO A 21 44.76 2.41 -1.77
C PRO A 21 45.12 2.59 -0.29
N ARG A 22 46.04 3.52 0.01
CA ARG A 22 46.16 4.03 1.39
C ARG A 22 44.81 4.64 1.76
N ARG A 23 44.43 4.39 3.02
CA ARG A 23 43.28 5.04 3.67
C ARG A 23 43.47 6.55 3.49
N ASP A 24 42.38 7.26 3.23
CA ASP A 24 42.30 8.70 3.01
C ASP A 24 42.47 9.13 1.54
N LEU A 25 41.51 8.75 0.68
CA LEU A 25 41.33 9.45 -0.59
C LEU A 25 39.85 9.42 -1.00
N GLN A 26 39.14 10.51 -0.69
CA GLN A 26 37.97 10.93 -1.48
C GLN A 26 38.49 11.27 -2.88
N LEU A 27 38.49 10.29 -3.77
CA LEU A 27 38.84 10.51 -5.17
C LEU A 27 37.62 11.01 -5.92
N PRO A 28 37.64 12.23 -6.49
CA PRO A 28 36.62 12.66 -7.43
C PRO A 28 36.65 11.74 -8.66
N GLU A 29 35.48 11.50 -9.27
CA GLU A 29 35.23 10.54 -10.36
C GLU A 29 36.21 10.62 -11.56
N VAL A 30 36.95 11.72 -11.69
CA VAL A 30 37.90 11.96 -12.79
C VAL A 30 39.26 11.30 -12.56
N GLY A 31 39.63 10.98 -11.31
CA GLY A 31 41.00 10.59 -10.92
C GLY A 31 41.46 9.19 -11.35
N LEU A 32 40.54 8.24 -11.56
CA LEU A 32 40.90 6.87 -11.95
C LEU A 32 41.36 6.76 -13.42
N SER A 33 40.86 7.65 -14.28
CA SER A 33 41.20 7.64 -15.72
C SER A 33 42.64 8.07 -15.99
N LEU A 34 43.11 9.11 -15.32
CA LEU A 34 44.46 9.68 -15.48
C LEU A 34 45.54 8.76 -14.92
N ILE A 35 45.32 8.15 -13.76
CA ILE A 35 46.30 7.25 -13.12
C ILE A 35 46.52 5.97 -13.96
N SER A 36 45.48 5.52 -14.67
CA SER A 36 45.57 4.33 -15.54
C SER A 36 46.28 4.64 -16.86
N LEU A 37 46.04 5.83 -17.44
CA LEU A 37 46.70 6.25 -18.69
C LEU A 37 48.21 6.46 -18.51
N ASP A 38 48.59 7.09 -17.40
CA ASP A 38 49.99 7.44 -17.13
C ASP A 38 50.85 6.18 -16.87
N ARG A 39 50.24 5.15 -16.25
CA ARG A 39 50.89 3.86 -16.03
C ARG A 39 51.00 3.03 -17.32
N VAL A 40 50.01 3.08 -18.20
CA VAL A 40 50.06 2.43 -19.52
C VAL A 40 51.08 3.12 -20.43
N LYS A 41 51.15 4.46 -20.41
CA LYS A 41 52.19 5.23 -21.11
C LYS A 41 53.60 4.78 -20.69
N LYS A 42 53.83 4.64 -19.38
CA LYS A 42 55.12 4.22 -18.84
C LYS A 42 55.48 2.76 -19.17
N GLN A 43 54.51 1.85 -19.18
CA GLN A 43 54.76 0.42 -19.38
C GLN A 43 54.92 0.02 -20.87
N CYS A 44 54.22 0.71 -21.78
CA CYS A 44 54.14 0.29 -23.19
C CYS A 44 55.04 1.10 -24.13
N PHE A 45 55.48 2.30 -23.75
CA PHE A 45 56.12 3.25 -24.68
C PHE A 45 57.56 3.60 -24.33
N HIS A 46 58.23 2.78 -23.52
CA HIS A 46 59.58 3.08 -23.00
C HIS A 46 60.68 3.16 -24.09
N ASN A 47 60.40 2.74 -25.34
CA ASN A 47 61.36 2.61 -26.45
C ASN A 47 60.88 3.22 -27.80
N LEU A 48 59.94 4.17 -27.81
CA LEU A 48 59.39 4.77 -29.04
C LEU A 48 59.78 6.26 -29.19
N ASP A 49 60.17 6.67 -30.39
CA ASP A 49 60.52 8.07 -30.70
C ASP A 49 59.32 9.02 -30.47
N LEU A 50 59.60 10.27 -30.09
CA LEU A 50 58.61 11.32 -29.74
C LEU A 50 57.38 11.40 -30.67
N PRO A 51 57.50 11.45 -32.01
CA PRO A 51 56.33 11.55 -32.89
C PRO A 51 55.50 10.25 -32.94
N ALA A 52 56.14 9.09 -32.77
CA ALA A 52 55.44 7.81 -32.68
C ALA A 52 54.69 7.65 -31.35
N MET A 53 55.21 8.25 -30.26
CA MET A 53 54.54 8.30 -28.96
C MET A 53 53.25 9.13 -28.99
N GLU A 54 53.23 10.22 -29.76
CA GLU A 54 52.08 11.13 -29.83
C GLU A 54 50.93 10.52 -30.63
N VAL A 55 51.23 9.89 -31.78
CA VAL A 55 50.26 9.11 -32.56
C VAL A 55 49.72 7.93 -31.76
N ALA A 56 50.60 7.19 -31.08
CA ALA A 56 50.17 6.07 -30.25
C ALA A 56 49.34 6.52 -29.03
N SER A 57 49.63 7.70 -28.46
CA SER A 57 48.86 8.29 -27.37
C SER A 57 47.41 8.58 -27.79
N GLU A 58 47.19 9.16 -28.97
CA GLU A 58 45.82 9.43 -29.46
C GLU A 58 45.06 8.15 -29.84
N ILE A 59 45.74 7.15 -30.41
CA ILE A 59 45.14 5.84 -30.65
C ILE A 59 44.74 5.16 -29.33
N VAL A 60 45.63 5.16 -28.33
CA VAL A 60 45.35 4.61 -27.00
C VAL A 60 44.18 5.34 -26.34
N LYS A 61 44.11 6.66 -26.46
CA LYS A 61 43.02 7.47 -25.90
C LYS A 61 41.67 7.13 -26.53
N GLY A 62 41.61 6.98 -27.86
CA GLY A 62 40.41 6.52 -28.57
C GLY A 62 39.98 5.11 -28.16
N VAL A 63 40.93 4.17 -28.09
CA VAL A 63 40.66 2.78 -27.67
C VAL A 63 40.20 2.70 -26.21
N VAL A 64 40.86 3.45 -25.31
CA VAL A 64 40.49 3.53 -23.89
C VAL A 64 39.09 4.10 -23.74
N GLN A 65 38.72 5.16 -24.45
CA GLN A 65 37.36 5.73 -24.35
C GLN A 65 36.27 4.75 -24.79
N VAL A 66 36.48 4.02 -25.89
CA VAL A 66 35.51 3.02 -26.40
C VAL A 66 35.37 1.84 -25.45
N LEU A 67 36.49 1.32 -24.92
CA LEU A 67 36.48 0.19 -23.97
C LEU A 67 36.02 0.61 -22.56
N MET A 68 36.17 1.87 -22.18
CA MET A 68 35.78 2.37 -20.86
C MET A 68 34.27 2.37 -20.64
N VAL A 69 33.46 2.58 -21.68
CA VAL A 69 31.99 2.59 -21.54
C VAL A 69 31.43 1.25 -21.01
N PRO A 70 31.70 0.09 -21.65
CA PRO A 70 31.23 -1.20 -21.12
C PRO A 70 31.90 -1.59 -19.80
N VAL A 71 33.17 -1.24 -19.60
CA VAL A 71 33.91 -1.51 -18.34
C VAL A 71 33.34 -0.69 -17.18
N LYS A 72 33.01 0.59 -17.40
CA LYS A 72 32.38 1.46 -16.41
C LYS A 72 31.03 0.89 -15.97
N LYS A 73 30.21 0.42 -16.92
CA LYS A 73 28.91 -0.20 -16.62
C LYS A 73 29.04 -1.50 -15.81
N GLN A 74 30.04 -2.32 -16.09
CA GLN A 74 30.34 -3.54 -15.32
C GLN A 74 30.89 -3.24 -13.92
N LEU A 75 31.75 -2.22 -13.79
CA LEU A 75 32.29 -1.75 -12.52
C LEU A 75 31.24 -1.05 -11.65
N ASP A 76 30.24 -0.41 -12.27
CA ASP A 76 29.15 0.24 -11.54
C ASP A 76 28.35 -0.77 -10.71
N TYR A 77 28.02 -1.95 -11.26
CA TYR A 77 27.39 -3.02 -10.49
C TYR A 77 28.25 -3.57 -9.34
N LEU A 78 29.58 -3.45 -9.44
CA LEU A 78 30.53 -3.91 -8.42
C LEU A 78 30.67 -2.92 -7.27
N ILE A 79 30.74 -1.62 -7.60
CA ILE A 79 30.99 -0.53 -6.67
C ILE A 79 29.67 -0.07 -6.02
N SER A 80 28.60 0.01 -6.81
CA SER A 80 27.28 0.51 -6.42
C SER A 80 26.32 -0.60 -5.97
N TYR A 81 26.77 -1.85 -5.81
CA TYR A 81 25.88 -2.98 -5.46
C TYR A 81 25.03 -2.70 -4.20
N LYS A 82 25.64 -2.08 -3.17
CA LYS A 82 24.95 -1.70 -1.93
C LYS A 82 23.79 -0.74 -2.20
N LYS A 83 24.01 0.26 -3.06
CA LYS A 83 22.97 1.21 -3.45
C LYS A 83 21.80 0.51 -4.13
N TYR A 84 22.07 -0.47 -5.01
CA TYR A 84 20.98 -1.24 -5.65
C TYR A 84 20.21 -2.12 -4.66
N VAL A 85 20.88 -2.71 -3.67
CA VAL A 85 20.22 -3.49 -2.61
C VAL A 85 19.38 -2.59 -1.71
N GLU A 86 19.91 -1.42 -1.33
CA GLU A 86 19.17 -0.40 -0.56
C GLU A 86 17.94 0.12 -1.32
N ASP A 87 18.10 0.42 -2.62
CA ASP A 87 17.00 0.83 -3.51
C ASP A 87 15.91 -0.24 -3.60
N MET A 88 16.30 -1.50 -3.77
CA MET A 88 15.37 -2.64 -3.78
C MET A 88 14.57 -2.73 -2.46
N HIS A 89 15.22 -2.62 -1.31
CA HIS A 89 14.50 -2.63 -0.02
C HIS A 89 13.59 -1.42 0.17
N THR A 90 14.00 -0.26 -0.34
CA THR A 90 13.18 0.96 -0.30
C THR A 90 11.91 0.78 -1.14
N LYS A 91 12.05 0.30 -2.37
CA LYS A 91 10.91 0.00 -3.26
C LYS A 91 9.99 -1.06 -2.72
N MET A 92 10.52 -2.06 -2.01
CA MET A 92 9.69 -3.05 -1.33
C MET A 92 8.79 -2.40 -0.27
N LYS A 93 9.33 -1.47 0.54
CA LYS A 93 8.53 -0.72 1.52
C LYS A 93 7.45 0.13 0.85
N ASP A 94 7.77 0.77 -0.27
CA ASP A 94 6.79 1.55 -1.03
C ASP A 94 5.67 0.66 -1.59
N LEU A 95 6.02 -0.55 -2.06
CA LEU A 95 5.07 -1.54 -2.56
C LEU A 95 4.19 -2.11 -1.43
N ASP A 96 4.73 -2.32 -0.24
CA ASP A 96 3.97 -2.73 0.94
C ASP A 96 2.99 -1.62 1.40
N ALA A 97 3.43 -0.37 1.41
CA ALA A 97 2.54 0.77 1.67
C ALA A 97 1.42 0.87 0.62
N ALA A 98 1.77 0.63 -0.65
CA ALA A 98 0.79 0.56 -1.73
C ALA A 98 -0.23 -0.57 -1.50
N ARG A 99 0.25 -1.75 -1.09
CA ARG A 99 -0.57 -2.93 -0.79
C ARG A 99 -1.57 -2.66 0.32
N VAL A 100 -1.13 -2.10 1.44
CA VAL A 100 -2.02 -1.76 2.57
C VAL A 100 -3.16 -0.85 2.11
N GLY A 101 -2.87 0.15 1.28
CA GLY A 101 -3.92 1.03 0.76
C GLY A 101 -4.90 0.30 -0.18
N VAL A 102 -4.43 -0.59 -1.06
CA VAL A 102 -5.30 -1.40 -1.94
C VAL A 102 -6.16 -2.37 -1.13
N GLU A 103 -5.62 -3.02 -0.10
CA GLU A 103 -6.38 -3.90 0.79
C GLU A 103 -7.46 -3.12 1.58
N SER A 104 -7.13 -1.93 2.06
CA SER A 104 -8.08 -1.03 2.73
C SER A 104 -9.24 -0.65 1.79
N GLN A 105 -8.94 -0.27 0.56
CA GLN A 105 -9.94 0.05 -0.45
C GLN A 105 -10.82 -1.16 -0.80
N LYS A 106 -10.22 -2.34 -0.97
CA LYS A 106 -10.96 -3.59 -1.18
C LYS A 106 -11.93 -3.88 -0.04
N LYS A 107 -11.49 -3.66 1.21
CA LYS A 107 -12.34 -3.81 2.40
C LYS A 107 -13.51 -2.82 2.36
N GLN A 108 -13.23 -1.54 2.09
CA GLN A 108 -14.24 -0.50 2.06
C GLN A 108 -15.26 -0.71 0.93
N SER A 109 -14.81 -1.11 -0.25
CA SER A 109 -15.70 -1.43 -1.39
C SER A 109 -16.67 -2.55 -1.01
N ARG A 110 -16.17 -3.59 -0.33
CA ARG A 110 -17.00 -4.69 0.19
C ARG A 110 -17.98 -4.22 1.26
N GLU A 111 -17.53 -3.39 2.22
CA GLU A 111 -18.41 -2.81 3.25
C GLU A 111 -19.56 -2.02 2.61
N ARG A 112 -19.31 -1.31 1.51
CA ARG A 112 -20.32 -0.55 0.76
C ARG A 112 -21.11 -1.38 -0.27
N CYS A 113 -20.85 -2.68 -0.38
CA CYS A 113 -21.42 -3.54 -1.41
C CYS A 113 -21.18 -3.03 -2.85
N LEU A 114 -20.00 -2.42 -3.08
CA LEU A 114 -19.51 -1.99 -4.38
C LEU A 114 -18.67 -3.09 -5.04
N GLU A 115 -18.59 -3.04 -6.36
CA GLU A 115 -17.74 -3.95 -7.13
C GLU A 115 -16.26 -3.64 -6.86
N VAL A 116 -15.49 -4.68 -6.58
CA VAL A 116 -14.03 -4.57 -6.45
C VAL A 116 -13.44 -4.75 -7.84
N PRO A 117 -12.56 -3.84 -8.31
CA PRO A 117 -11.92 -4.00 -9.61
C PRO A 117 -11.22 -5.36 -9.73
N ALA A 118 -11.46 -6.06 -10.85
CA ALA A 118 -10.93 -7.41 -11.07
C ALA A 118 -9.40 -7.48 -11.00
N GLN A 119 -8.72 -6.36 -11.27
CA GLN A 119 -7.26 -6.22 -11.25
C GLN A 119 -6.66 -6.26 -9.83
N VAL A 120 -7.46 -5.99 -8.79
CA VAL A 120 -6.97 -5.95 -7.39
C VAL A 120 -6.41 -7.31 -6.95
N ALA A 121 -7.10 -8.40 -7.26
CA ALA A 121 -6.67 -9.73 -6.80
C ALA A 121 -5.37 -10.21 -7.47
N PRO A 122 -5.23 -10.15 -8.81
CA PRO A 122 -3.96 -10.46 -9.48
C PRO A 122 -2.81 -9.58 -8.99
N TRP A 123 -3.04 -8.28 -8.80
CA TRP A 123 -1.98 -7.38 -8.34
C TRP A 123 -1.49 -7.71 -6.92
N LEU A 124 -2.39 -8.08 -6.00
CA LEU A 124 -1.98 -8.52 -4.66
C LEU A 124 -1.11 -9.79 -4.70
N ILE A 125 -1.42 -10.72 -5.60
CA ILE A 125 -0.60 -11.94 -5.81
C ILE A 125 0.77 -11.58 -6.37
N GLU A 126 0.85 -10.64 -7.32
CA GLU A 126 2.14 -10.16 -7.83
C GLU A 126 2.98 -9.51 -6.73
N VAL A 127 2.39 -8.70 -5.85
CA VAL A 127 3.10 -8.10 -4.70
C VAL A 127 3.63 -9.18 -3.75
N GLU A 128 2.85 -10.22 -3.48
CA GLU A 128 3.28 -11.34 -2.64
C GLU A 128 4.47 -12.09 -3.26
N HIS A 129 4.43 -12.34 -4.57
CA HIS A 129 5.57 -12.92 -5.29
C HIS A 129 6.82 -12.00 -5.29
N MET A 130 6.65 -10.68 -5.31
CA MET A 130 7.78 -9.76 -5.14
C MET A 130 8.37 -9.81 -3.74
N ASN A 131 7.53 -9.97 -2.70
CA ASN A 131 7.98 -10.17 -1.33
C ASN A 131 8.82 -11.45 -1.19
N GLU A 132 8.38 -12.55 -1.79
CA GLU A 132 9.14 -13.82 -1.82
C GLU A 132 10.53 -13.64 -2.44
N LYS A 133 10.64 -12.93 -3.57
CA LYS A 133 11.94 -12.64 -4.22
C LYS A 133 12.89 -11.85 -3.32
N VAL A 134 12.36 -10.95 -2.49
CA VAL A 134 13.16 -10.16 -1.53
C VAL A 134 13.52 -10.99 -0.31
N ALA A 135 12.62 -11.85 0.17
CA ALA A 135 12.90 -12.78 1.26
C ALA A 135 14.01 -13.78 0.88
N ASP A 136 14.00 -14.27 -0.35
CA ASP A 136 15.05 -15.13 -0.93
C ASP A 136 16.32 -14.36 -1.35
N PHE A 137 16.40 -13.06 -1.03
CA PHE A 137 17.58 -12.27 -1.34
C PHE A 137 18.69 -12.55 -0.31
N PRO A 138 19.94 -12.84 -0.75
CA PRO A 138 21.02 -13.16 0.18
C PRO A 138 21.29 -12.03 1.17
N SER A 139 21.28 -12.34 2.47
CA SER A 139 21.55 -11.39 3.56
C SER A 139 23.03 -11.26 3.92
N GLU A 140 23.90 -12.07 3.33
CA GLU A 140 25.29 -12.20 3.77
C GLU A 140 26.13 -10.93 3.53
N ILE A 141 26.96 -10.61 4.52
CA ILE A 141 27.97 -9.55 4.43
C ILE A 141 29.04 -10.01 3.44
N ILE A 142 28.91 -9.61 2.17
CA ILE A 142 29.94 -9.89 1.17
C ILE A 142 31.21 -9.08 1.51
N GLY A 143 32.27 -9.81 1.88
CA GLY A 143 33.59 -9.25 2.13
C GLY A 143 34.12 -8.37 0.98
N CYS A 144 35.10 -7.51 1.28
CA CYS A 144 35.64 -6.52 0.33
C CYS A 144 36.09 -7.12 -1.02
N LEU A 145 36.54 -8.37 -1.01
CA LEU A 145 37.26 -8.99 -2.11
C LEU A 145 36.40 -9.88 -3.04
N ASP A 146 35.16 -10.18 -2.68
CA ASP A 146 34.30 -11.02 -3.53
C ASP A 146 33.51 -10.19 -4.57
N LEU A 147 34.28 -9.69 -5.55
CA LEU A 147 33.76 -8.90 -6.66
C LEU A 147 32.69 -9.67 -7.46
N LYS A 148 32.91 -10.97 -7.71
CA LYS A 148 31.98 -11.78 -8.52
C LYS A 148 30.59 -11.83 -7.88
N SER A 149 30.51 -12.00 -6.57
CA SER A 149 29.23 -12.02 -5.87
C SER A 149 28.59 -10.64 -5.77
N ARG A 150 29.38 -9.56 -5.56
CA ARG A 150 28.86 -8.18 -5.60
C ARG A 150 28.19 -7.85 -6.92
N HIS A 151 28.84 -8.19 -8.03
CA HIS A 151 28.27 -7.96 -9.36
C HIS A 151 26.94 -8.71 -9.53
N LYS A 152 26.89 -9.99 -9.13
CA LYS A 152 25.68 -10.81 -9.20
C LYS A 152 24.55 -10.22 -8.34
N LEU A 153 24.84 -9.82 -7.11
CA LEU A 153 23.85 -9.22 -6.22
C LEU A 153 23.34 -7.88 -6.75
N GLY A 154 24.24 -6.97 -7.16
CA GLY A 154 23.84 -5.67 -7.70
C GLY A 154 22.94 -5.80 -8.93
N ARG A 155 23.25 -6.74 -9.82
CA ARG A 155 22.41 -7.07 -10.99
C ARG A 155 21.06 -7.65 -10.58
N LYS A 156 21.03 -8.59 -9.62
CA LYS A 156 19.78 -9.20 -9.13
C LYS A 156 18.89 -8.15 -8.46
N ALA A 157 19.44 -7.32 -7.59
CA ALA A 157 18.73 -6.25 -6.90
C ALA A 157 18.14 -5.24 -7.89
N LEU A 158 18.95 -4.74 -8.84
CA LEU A 158 18.45 -3.81 -9.87
C LEU A 158 17.32 -4.43 -10.71
N LYS A 159 17.40 -5.73 -11.04
CA LYS A 159 16.34 -6.42 -11.77
C LYS A 159 15.03 -6.44 -10.97
N ILE A 160 15.11 -6.83 -9.69
CA ILE A 160 13.96 -6.86 -8.78
C ILE A 160 13.37 -5.45 -8.62
N SER A 161 14.21 -4.43 -8.38
CA SER A 161 13.78 -3.03 -8.28
C SER A 161 12.98 -2.57 -9.50
N LYS A 162 13.40 -2.92 -10.72
CA LYS A 162 12.68 -2.55 -11.95
C LYS A 162 11.35 -3.26 -12.10
N GLU A 163 11.29 -4.54 -11.71
CA GLU A 163 10.03 -5.28 -11.68
C GLU A 163 9.06 -4.64 -10.67
N MET A 164 9.55 -4.22 -9.49
CA MET A 164 8.73 -3.50 -8.49
C MET A 164 8.21 -2.17 -9.01
N GLU A 165 9.03 -1.37 -9.68
CA GLU A 165 8.60 -0.12 -10.31
C GLU A 165 7.47 -0.35 -11.31
N SER A 166 7.54 -1.42 -12.11
CA SER A 166 6.48 -1.77 -13.05
C SER A 166 5.18 -2.19 -12.35
N VAL A 167 5.26 -2.92 -11.24
CA VAL A 167 4.08 -3.30 -10.43
C VAL A 167 3.49 -2.07 -9.73
N LEU A 168 4.34 -1.20 -9.18
CA LEU A 168 3.94 0.03 -8.51
C LEU A 168 3.30 1.03 -9.47
N GLY A 169 3.81 1.13 -10.70
CA GLY A 169 3.28 2.01 -11.75
C GLY A 169 1.83 1.69 -12.15
N ARG A 170 1.36 0.45 -11.93
CA ARG A 170 -0.05 0.03 -12.16
C ARG A 170 -0.97 0.35 -10.97
N CYS A 171 -0.42 0.68 -9.79
CA CYS A 171 -1.21 0.94 -8.58
C CYS A 171 -2.24 2.08 -8.74
N PRO A 172 -1.95 3.22 -9.41
CA PRO A 172 -2.92 4.29 -9.60
C PRO A 172 -4.17 3.85 -10.39
N GLU A 173 -4.00 3.01 -11.41
CA GLU A 173 -5.11 2.47 -12.21
C GLU A 173 -5.99 1.53 -11.39
N ILE A 174 -5.38 0.78 -10.47
CA ILE A 174 -6.07 -0.17 -9.57
C ILE A 174 -6.83 0.57 -8.47
N ARG A 175 -6.26 1.66 -7.95
CA ARG A 175 -6.90 2.47 -6.92
C ARG A 175 -8.07 3.28 -7.47
N GLY A 176 -8.07 3.61 -8.77
CA GLY A 176 -9.09 4.47 -9.35
C GLY A 176 -9.06 5.88 -8.77
N THR A 177 -9.68 6.83 -9.47
CA THR A 177 -9.73 8.23 -9.01
C THR A 177 -10.49 8.31 -7.67
N ASP A 178 -9.86 8.96 -6.69
CA ASP A 178 -10.16 9.11 -5.25
C ASP A 178 -11.56 9.67 -4.85
N LEU A 179 -12.58 9.51 -5.68
CA LEU A 179 -13.85 10.23 -5.56
C LEU A 179 -14.94 9.53 -4.74
N GLN A 180 -14.68 8.36 -4.14
CA GLN A 180 -15.70 7.63 -3.35
C GLN A 180 -15.30 7.35 -1.89
N MET A 181 -14.29 8.04 -1.37
CA MET A 181 -13.85 7.91 0.03
C MET A 181 -14.70 8.73 1.02
N GLN A 182 -16.00 8.92 0.77
CA GLN A 182 -16.87 9.62 1.72
C GLN A 182 -17.24 8.70 2.88
N ILE A 183 -16.73 8.98 4.08
CA ILE A 183 -17.11 8.28 5.31
C ILE A 183 -18.65 8.30 5.44
N PRO A 184 -19.32 7.15 5.65
CA PRO A 184 -20.78 7.15 5.84
C PRO A 184 -21.21 8.09 6.96
N LEU A 185 -22.23 8.90 6.73
CA LEU A 185 -22.75 9.87 7.72
C LEU A 185 -23.18 9.19 9.03
N GLY A 186 -23.63 7.93 8.93
CA GLY A 186 -24.08 7.12 10.05
C GLY A 186 -22.98 6.37 10.79
N ARG A 187 -21.71 6.41 10.35
CA ARG A 187 -20.61 5.65 10.97
C ARG A 187 -20.07 6.35 12.20
N ILE A 188 -20.14 5.69 13.35
CA ILE A 188 -19.78 6.28 14.66
C ILE A 188 -18.26 6.21 14.91
N ASP A 189 -17.56 5.22 14.35
CA ASP A 189 -16.12 5.01 14.57
C ASP A 189 -15.22 6.06 13.89
N SER A 190 -15.77 6.83 12.96
CA SER A 190 -15.01 7.73 12.09
C SER A 190 -15.28 9.21 12.37
N THR A 191 -16.19 9.52 13.28
CA THR A 191 -16.43 10.91 13.71
C THR A 191 -15.27 11.32 14.61
N THR A 192 -14.43 12.22 14.11
CA THR A 192 -13.47 13.01 14.90
C THR A 192 -14.19 13.44 16.17
N ALA A 193 -13.60 13.14 17.33
CA ALA A 193 -14.11 13.54 18.63
C ALA A 193 -14.64 14.98 18.52
N SER A 194 -15.96 15.12 18.50
CA SER A 194 -16.56 16.44 18.50
C SER A 194 -16.11 17.06 19.80
N THR A 195 -15.32 18.12 19.70
CA THR A 195 -14.83 18.95 20.81
C THR A 195 -15.96 19.72 21.50
N SER A 196 -17.21 19.27 21.34
CA SER A 196 -18.29 19.63 22.24
C SER A 196 -17.98 19.00 23.60
N THR A 197 -17.63 19.87 24.53
CA THR A 197 -17.60 19.59 25.97
C THR A 197 -18.76 18.68 26.39
N PRO A 198 -18.52 17.73 27.31
CA PRO A 198 -19.52 16.73 27.68
C PRO A 198 -20.72 17.46 28.29
N SER A 199 -21.84 17.46 27.56
CA SER A 199 -23.14 17.82 28.12
C SER A 199 -23.88 16.58 28.65
N SER A 200 -23.15 15.49 28.89
CA SER A 200 -23.68 14.21 29.37
C SER A 200 -24.41 14.30 30.73
N ASP A 201 -24.31 15.44 31.40
CA ASP A 201 -25.01 15.74 32.66
C ASP A 201 -26.30 16.58 32.48
N ARG A 202 -26.61 17.02 31.24
CA ARG A 202 -27.80 17.82 30.95
C ARG A 202 -28.97 16.94 30.54
N ASN A 203 -29.51 16.19 31.51
CA ASN A 203 -30.88 15.70 31.42
C ASN A 203 -31.84 16.90 31.51
N ASP A 204 -32.07 17.56 30.36
CA ASP A 204 -33.06 18.65 30.23
C ASP A 204 -34.50 18.16 30.53
N PHE A 205 -34.69 16.85 30.68
CA PHE A 205 -35.93 16.18 31.05
C PHE A 205 -35.91 15.66 32.50
N ARG A 206 -35.63 16.50 33.50
CA ARG A 206 -35.64 16.06 34.92
C ARG A 206 -36.91 15.31 35.32
N SER A 207 -38.08 15.69 34.78
CA SER A 207 -39.36 15.02 35.06
C SER A 207 -39.52 13.64 34.38
N ARG A 208 -38.69 13.29 33.40
CA ARG A 208 -38.79 12.07 32.58
C ARG A 208 -37.47 11.32 32.49
N GLU A 209 -36.59 11.56 33.46
CA GLU A 209 -35.28 10.94 33.55
C GLU A 209 -35.37 9.41 33.66
N LEU A 210 -36.38 8.90 34.39
CA LEU A 210 -36.63 7.46 34.50
C LEU A 210 -36.89 6.84 33.11
N THR A 211 -37.83 7.40 32.35
CA THR A 211 -38.15 6.95 30.98
C THR A 211 -36.93 7.01 30.06
N PHE A 212 -36.13 8.08 30.17
CA PHE A 212 -34.90 8.21 29.39
C PHE A 212 -33.88 7.11 29.72
N LYS A 213 -33.64 6.85 31.02
CA LYS A 213 -32.72 5.80 31.48
C LYS A 213 -33.20 4.41 31.07
N GLU A 214 -34.49 4.13 31.16
CA GLU A 214 -35.09 2.88 30.70
C GLU A 214 -34.92 2.67 29.20
N ALA A 215 -35.22 3.69 28.39
CA ALA A 215 -35.02 3.66 26.94
C ALA A 215 -33.55 3.42 26.58
N LEU A 216 -32.61 4.12 27.25
CA LEU A 216 -31.18 3.92 27.02
C LEU A 216 -30.70 2.52 27.43
N LYS A 217 -31.21 1.98 28.55
CA LYS A 217 -30.92 0.63 29.01
C LYS A 217 -31.44 -0.42 28.01
N ALA A 218 -32.64 -0.20 27.46
CA ALA A 218 -33.22 -1.07 26.44
C ALA A 218 -32.41 -1.04 25.12
N LEU A 219 -31.76 0.07 24.79
CA LEU A 219 -30.81 0.17 23.67
C LEU A 219 -29.43 -0.42 23.97
N GLY A 220 -29.19 -0.90 25.20
CA GLY A 220 -27.91 -1.46 25.64
C GLY A 220 -27.48 -2.77 24.96
N PRO A 221 -26.19 -3.11 25.02
CA PRO A 221 -25.59 -4.25 24.30
C PRO A 221 -26.07 -5.63 24.78
N ASN A 222 -26.82 -5.70 25.87
CA ASN A 222 -27.20 -6.97 26.52
C ASN A 222 -28.31 -7.74 25.79
N HIS A 223 -28.76 -7.25 24.64
CA HIS A 223 -29.91 -7.81 23.95
C HIS A 223 -29.80 -7.69 22.42
N SER A 224 -30.10 -8.77 21.71
CA SER A 224 -29.80 -8.92 20.28
C SER A 224 -30.73 -8.15 19.33
N SER A 225 -31.89 -7.69 19.78
CA SER A 225 -32.83 -6.87 18.97
C SER A 225 -33.90 -6.26 19.88
N HIS A 226 -33.89 -4.94 20.07
CA HIS A 226 -34.94 -4.25 20.82
C HIS A 226 -35.54 -3.11 20.01
N MET A 227 -36.87 -3.06 19.98
CA MET A 227 -37.62 -1.92 19.48
C MET A 227 -38.03 -1.06 20.67
N VAL A 228 -37.60 0.21 20.69
CA VAL A 228 -38.03 1.18 21.69
C VAL A 228 -39.00 2.14 21.04
N ALA A 229 -40.22 2.23 21.58
CA ALA A 229 -41.25 3.16 21.13
C ALA A 229 -41.58 4.16 22.24
N LEU A 230 -41.58 5.45 21.89
CA LEU A 230 -42.02 6.52 22.78
C LEU A 230 -43.45 6.93 22.38
N CYS A 231 -44.42 6.72 23.27
CA CYS A 231 -45.83 7.08 23.07
C CYS A 231 -46.28 8.19 24.03
N GLY A 232 -47.33 8.94 23.65
CA GLY A 232 -47.91 10.00 24.48
C GLY A 232 -48.59 11.10 23.66
N MET A 233 -49.25 12.04 24.34
CA MET A 233 -49.94 13.18 23.71
C MET A 233 -49.02 14.03 22.81
N GLY A 234 -49.63 14.80 21.90
CA GLY A 234 -48.91 15.82 21.12
C GLY A 234 -48.22 16.84 22.02
N GLY A 235 -47.11 17.42 21.57
CA GLY A 235 -46.39 18.47 22.30
C GLY A 235 -45.54 18.00 23.50
N VAL A 236 -45.64 16.74 23.93
CA VAL A 236 -44.87 16.25 25.10
C VAL A 236 -43.37 16.05 24.83
N GLY A 237 -42.83 16.38 23.65
CA GLY A 237 -41.39 16.34 23.39
C GLY A 237 -40.79 14.97 23.07
N LYS A 238 -41.57 14.01 22.58
CA LYS A 238 -41.11 12.65 22.21
C LYS A 238 -39.95 12.68 21.20
N THR A 239 -40.10 13.47 20.13
CA THR A 239 -39.06 13.64 19.11
C THR A 239 -37.79 14.25 19.70
N THR A 240 -37.93 15.19 20.63
CA THR A 240 -36.79 15.80 21.33
C THR A 240 -36.05 14.78 22.21
N MET A 241 -36.79 13.89 22.88
CA MET A 241 -36.19 12.79 23.67
C MET A 241 -35.42 11.82 22.78
N MET A 242 -35.95 11.45 21.60
CA MET A 242 -35.24 10.58 20.66
C MET A 242 -33.93 11.21 20.15
N LYS A 243 -33.91 12.53 19.88
CA LYS A 243 -32.69 13.26 19.52
C LYS A 243 -31.62 13.19 20.63
N LYS A 244 -32.01 13.34 21.90
CA LYS A 244 -31.11 13.20 23.04
C LYS A 244 -30.60 11.77 23.24
N LEU A 245 -31.46 10.76 23.05
CA LEU A 245 -31.03 9.36 23.09
C LEU A 245 -29.97 9.09 22.01
N LYS A 246 -30.19 9.58 20.78
CA LYS A 246 -29.21 9.49 19.70
C LYS A 246 -27.87 10.09 20.10
N GLU A 247 -27.84 11.32 20.65
CA GLU A 247 -26.61 11.97 21.10
C GLU A 247 -25.81 11.08 22.07
N VAL A 248 -26.47 10.55 23.11
CA VAL A 248 -25.83 9.68 24.12
C VAL A 248 -25.38 8.34 23.54
N VAL A 249 -26.16 7.73 22.66
CA VAL A 249 -25.84 6.46 22.00
C VAL A 249 -24.62 6.58 21.10
N VAL A 250 -24.51 7.68 20.36
CA VAL A 250 -23.36 8.00 19.51
C VAL A 250 -22.13 8.31 20.36
N GLU A 251 -22.26 9.12 21.42
CA GLU A 251 -21.18 9.46 22.35
C GLU A 251 -20.61 8.20 23.03
N LYS A 252 -21.49 7.31 23.52
CA LYS A 252 -21.11 6.04 24.15
C LYS A 252 -20.67 4.96 23.16
N LYS A 253 -20.72 5.24 21.84
CA LYS A 253 -20.38 4.30 20.77
C LYS A 253 -21.07 2.94 20.93
N MET A 254 -22.35 2.95 21.28
CA MET A 254 -23.11 1.72 21.55
C MET A 254 -23.36 0.90 20.28
N PHE A 255 -23.28 1.53 19.11
CA PHE A 255 -23.41 0.90 17.79
C PHE A 255 -22.30 1.38 16.87
N ASN A 256 -21.98 0.58 15.84
CA ASN A 256 -21.02 0.95 14.80
C ASN A 256 -21.64 1.94 13.79
N HIS A 257 -22.95 1.81 13.58
CA HIS A 257 -23.72 2.61 12.63
C HIS A 257 -25.05 3.05 13.25
N TYR A 258 -25.54 4.22 12.86
CA TYR A 258 -26.91 4.67 13.12
C TYR A 258 -27.54 5.21 11.83
N VAL A 259 -28.87 5.15 11.76
CA VAL A 259 -29.66 5.72 10.67
C VAL A 259 -30.76 6.56 11.28
N GLU A 260 -30.91 7.79 10.81
CA GLU A 260 -32.03 8.66 11.18
C GLU A 260 -32.98 8.76 9.99
N ALA A 261 -34.24 8.37 10.21
CA ALA A 261 -35.28 8.43 9.20
C ALA A 261 -36.55 9.02 9.83
N VAL A 262 -37.15 9.99 9.14
CA VAL A 262 -38.44 10.55 9.54
C VAL A 262 -39.53 9.83 8.78
N ILE A 263 -40.38 9.09 9.51
CA ILE A 263 -41.52 8.36 8.95
C ILE A 263 -42.78 9.19 9.25
N GLY A 264 -43.34 9.80 8.22
CA GLY A 264 -44.57 10.58 8.30
C GLY A 264 -45.82 9.77 7.91
N GLU A 265 -46.99 10.42 7.97
CA GLU A 265 -48.27 9.80 7.59
C GLU A 265 -48.30 9.39 6.10
N LYS A 266 -47.75 10.23 5.21
CA LYS A 266 -47.50 9.89 3.81
C LYS A 266 -46.04 9.47 3.65
N THR A 267 -45.79 8.18 3.79
CA THR A 267 -44.44 7.62 3.66
C THR A 267 -44.20 7.11 2.24
N ASP A 268 -43.14 7.61 1.59
CA ASP A 268 -42.59 7.00 0.38
C ASP A 268 -41.45 6.02 0.76
N PRO A 269 -41.63 4.70 0.56
CA PRO A 269 -40.60 3.72 0.84
C PRO A 269 -39.30 3.96 0.07
N ILE A 270 -39.36 4.52 -1.15
CA ILE A 270 -38.16 4.77 -1.96
C ILE A 270 -37.34 5.88 -1.33
N ALA A 271 -37.99 6.98 -0.92
CA ALA A 271 -37.34 8.07 -0.19
C ALA A 271 -36.69 7.58 1.12
N ILE A 272 -37.35 6.70 1.89
CA ILE A 272 -36.75 6.12 3.11
C ILE A 272 -35.53 5.27 2.78
N GLN A 273 -35.63 4.38 1.79
CA GLN A 273 -34.51 3.53 1.36
C GLN A 273 -33.31 4.38 0.90
N GLN A 274 -33.58 5.49 0.22
CA GLN A 274 -32.57 6.45 -0.22
C GLN A 274 -31.90 7.14 0.97
N ALA A 275 -32.68 7.67 1.93
CA ALA A 275 -32.13 8.28 3.14
C ALA A 275 -31.28 7.28 3.94
N VAL A 276 -31.74 6.04 4.08
CA VAL A 276 -30.96 4.97 4.73
C VAL A 276 -29.63 4.74 3.99
N ALA A 277 -29.66 4.67 2.65
CA ALA A 277 -28.46 4.46 1.85
C ALA A 277 -27.44 5.59 1.99
N GLU A 278 -27.90 6.85 2.08
CA GLU A 278 -27.05 8.02 2.31
C GLU A 278 -26.36 7.97 3.67
N TYR A 279 -27.08 7.60 4.73
CA TYR A 279 -26.49 7.40 6.06
C TYR A 279 -25.43 6.29 6.06
N LEU A 280 -25.66 5.23 5.29
CA LEU A 280 -24.76 4.08 5.21
C LEU A 280 -23.65 4.22 4.15
N GLY A 281 -23.66 5.30 3.35
CA GLY A 281 -22.70 5.52 2.26
C GLY A 281 -22.80 4.46 1.15
N ILE A 282 -24.00 3.96 0.89
CA ILE A 282 -24.34 2.95 -0.12
C ILE A 282 -24.95 3.64 -1.34
N THR A 283 -24.58 3.22 -2.54
CA THR A 283 -25.24 3.66 -3.78
C THR A 283 -26.35 2.69 -4.17
N LEU A 284 -27.60 3.17 -4.18
CA LEU A 284 -28.75 2.42 -4.70
C LEU A 284 -29.03 2.82 -6.15
N THR A 285 -28.59 1.99 -7.09
CA THR A 285 -28.80 2.17 -8.54
C THR A 285 -30.12 1.56 -9.01
N GLU A 286 -30.74 0.76 -8.16
CA GLU A 286 -31.97 0.03 -8.44
C GLU A 286 -33.18 0.98 -8.39
N THR A 287 -34.06 0.87 -9.38
CA THR A 287 -35.26 1.72 -9.50
C THR A 287 -36.48 1.15 -8.78
N THR A 288 -36.49 -0.16 -8.48
CA THR A 288 -37.64 -0.84 -7.87
C THR A 288 -37.49 -0.98 -6.36
N LYS A 289 -38.62 -0.86 -5.63
CA LYS A 289 -38.67 -1.03 -4.17
C LYS A 289 -38.06 -2.36 -3.68
N PRO A 290 -38.36 -3.53 -4.29
CA PRO A 290 -37.84 -4.82 -3.80
C PRO A 290 -36.32 -4.93 -3.99
N ALA A 291 -35.81 -4.54 -5.16
CA ALA A 291 -34.38 -4.64 -5.45
C ALA A 291 -33.55 -3.74 -4.52
N ARG A 292 -34.04 -2.54 -4.20
CA ARG A 292 -33.44 -1.66 -3.19
C ARG A 292 -33.44 -2.28 -1.80
N THR A 293 -34.55 -2.93 -1.40
CA THR A 293 -34.64 -3.67 -0.13
C THR A 293 -33.63 -4.81 -0.06
N ASP A 294 -33.49 -5.60 -1.11
CA ASP A 294 -32.56 -6.74 -1.14
C ASP A 294 -31.10 -6.28 -1.01
N LYS A 295 -30.75 -5.14 -1.62
CA LYS A 295 -29.43 -4.55 -1.49
C LYS A 295 -29.14 -4.04 -0.07
N LEU A 296 -30.08 -3.31 0.53
CA LEU A 296 -29.95 -2.87 1.93
C LEU A 296 -29.87 -4.07 2.88
N ARG A 297 -30.68 -5.10 2.67
CA ARG A 297 -30.65 -6.34 3.46
C ARG A 297 -29.29 -7.03 3.36
N THR A 298 -28.72 -7.09 2.16
CA THR A 298 -27.39 -7.67 1.93
C THR A 298 -26.32 -6.88 2.68
N TRP A 299 -26.39 -5.55 2.64
CA TRP A 299 -25.49 -4.68 3.40
C TRP A 299 -25.61 -4.91 4.90
N PHE A 300 -26.83 -4.94 5.46
CA PHE A 300 -27.04 -5.19 6.89
C PHE A 300 -26.55 -6.58 7.30
N ALA A 301 -26.80 -7.62 6.49
CA ALA A 301 -26.31 -8.96 6.77
C ALA A 301 -24.78 -9.04 6.80
N TYR A 302 -24.10 -8.31 5.91
CA TYR A 302 -22.64 -8.25 5.87
C TYR A 302 -22.04 -7.47 7.05
N ASN A 303 -22.66 -6.33 7.41
CA ASN A 303 -22.13 -5.41 8.42
C ASN A 303 -22.64 -5.67 9.86
N SER A 304 -23.66 -6.51 10.04
CA SER A 304 -24.22 -6.88 11.36
C SER A 304 -23.31 -7.80 12.16
N HIS A 305 -22.42 -8.55 11.51
CA HIS A 305 -21.49 -9.45 12.17
C HIS A 305 -20.08 -8.88 12.11
N GLY A 306 -19.56 -8.40 13.25
CA GLY A 306 -18.11 -8.25 13.43
C GLY A 306 -17.39 -9.60 13.28
N GLY A 307 -17.15 -10.06 12.04
CA GLY A 307 -16.22 -11.14 11.73
C GLY A 307 -16.68 -12.59 11.94
N LYS A 308 -17.97 -12.95 11.80
CA LYS A 308 -18.35 -14.38 11.71
C LYS A 308 -19.18 -14.68 10.47
N LYS A 309 -18.49 -15.12 9.40
CA LYS A 309 -19.12 -15.92 8.35
C LYS A 309 -19.57 -17.25 8.94
N LYS A 310 -20.86 -17.55 8.93
CA LYS A 310 -21.37 -18.92 8.80
C LYS A 310 -22.66 -18.89 7.99
N LEU A 311 -22.54 -19.22 6.71
CA LEU A 311 -23.61 -19.93 6.01
C LEU A 311 -22.97 -21.17 5.39
N SER A 312 -22.85 -22.23 6.20
CA SER A 312 -22.63 -23.57 5.69
C SER A 312 -23.98 -24.05 5.17
N ARG A 313 -24.19 -24.03 3.86
CA ARG A 313 -25.18 -24.88 3.22
C ARG A 313 -24.62 -26.30 3.24
N ARG A 314 -25.06 -27.13 4.20
CA ARG A 314 -25.04 -28.58 3.99
C ARG A 314 -26.17 -28.90 3.02
N ASN A 315 -25.82 -29.17 1.77
CA ASN A 315 -26.67 -29.94 0.90
C ASN A 315 -26.52 -31.40 1.35
N ASN A 316 -27.53 -31.94 2.02
CA ASN A 316 -27.66 -33.38 2.16
C ASN A 316 -28.44 -33.88 0.94
N SER A 317 -27.71 -34.25 -0.09
CA SER A 317 -28.17 -35.16 -1.13
C SER A 317 -27.62 -36.56 -0.82
N THR A 318 -28.46 -37.45 -0.32
CA THR A 318 -28.24 -38.90 -0.27
C THR A 318 -29.65 -39.48 -0.31
N GLN A 319 -30.21 -39.76 -1.49
CA GLN A 319 -30.21 -41.08 -2.12
C GLN A 319 -30.25 -42.23 -1.10
N MET A 320 -31.45 -42.73 -0.83
CA MET A 320 -31.88 -44.10 -1.19
C MET A 320 -33.37 -44.08 -1.48
#